data_AF-A0AAN7TN52-F1
#
_entry.id   AF-A0AAN7TN52-F1
#
_cell.length_a   1.000
_cell.length_b   1.000
_cell.length_c   1.000
_cell.angle_alpha   90.00
_cell.angle_beta   90.00
_cell.angle_gamma   90.00
#
_symmetry.space_group_name_H-M   'P 1'
#
loop_
_entity.id
_entity.type
_entity.pdbx_description
1 polymer ?
#
loop_
_entity_poly.entity_id
_entity_poly.type
_entity_poly.pdbx_seq_one_letter_code
_entity_poly.pdbx_strand_id
1 'polypeptide(L)'
;MAATSAVEHIALAQALPPRLLHFFKRFPPPQLSASASTTTTTSEPPTTTANPPRWKTNPFLPSKNPSTGHWHSPHYSLRRQADLFRLATEHNVLSLMPASPKHPETKAQKRIEHGLRVKGTGEGQRVKGKLWERTLQSRLEMRRQAMESMPDMIQLWRERGHGMGWKRFPRGKGKMGKEDVFKPDMRHAWVHERAAPGN
;
A
#
# COMPACT_ATOMS: atom_id res chain seq x y z
N MET A 1 -36.72 -42.60 -2.40
CA MET A 1 -35.61 -41.86 -1.78
C MET A 1 -35.09 -40.71 -2.64
N ALA A 2 -34.86 -40.85 -3.95
CA ALA A 2 -34.30 -39.77 -4.78
C ALA A 2 -35.25 -38.57 -5.06
N ALA A 3 -36.57 -38.79 -5.06
CA ALA A 3 -37.54 -37.72 -5.32
C ALA A 3 -37.67 -36.74 -4.13
N THR A 4 -37.55 -37.21 -2.89
CA THR A 4 -37.63 -36.38 -1.68
C THR A 4 -36.42 -35.46 -1.56
N SER A 5 -35.21 -35.96 -1.85
CA SER A 5 -33.99 -35.14 -1.85
C SER A 5 -34.05 -34.02 -2.89
N ALA A 6 -34.63 -34.27 -4.08
CA ALA A 6 -34.78 -33.23 -5.10
C ALA A 6 -35.70 -32.08 -4.61
N VAL A 7 -36.82 -32.41 -3.96
CA VAL A 7 -37.73 -31.39 -3.39
C VAL A 7 -37.07 -30.62 -2.26
N GLU A 8 -36.30 -31.28 -1.40
CA GLU A 8 -35.52 -30.64 -0.33
C GLU A 8 -34.48 -29.67 -0.90
N HIS A 9 -33.73 -30.07 -1.94
CA HIS A 9 -32.76 -29.18 -2.60
C HIS A 9 -33.43 -27.97 -3.25
N ILE A 10 -34.62 -28.14 -3.83
CA ILE A 10 -35.40 -27.01 -4.38
C ILE A 10 -35.83 -26.07 -3.25
N ALA A 11 -36.32 -26.59 -2.14
CA ALA A 11 -36.70 -25.78 -0.98
C ALA A 11 -35.50 -25.01 -0.39
N LEU A 12 -34.33 -25.66 -0.28
CA LEU A 12 -33.09 -25.01 0.13
C LEU A 12 -32.64 -23.92 -0.84
N ALA A 13 -32.74 -24.17 -2.14
CA ALA A 13 -32.43 -23.16 -3.15
C ALA A 13 -33.38 -21.96 -3.05
N GLN A 14 -34.69 -22.20 -2.86
CA GLN A 14 -35.69 -21.14 -2.68
C GLN A 14 -35.51 -20.35 -1.39
N ALA A 15 -34.92 -20.96 -0.34
CA ALA A 15 -34.60 -20.29 0.91
C ALA A 15 -33.43 -19.30 0.82
N LEU A 16 -32.72 -19.24 -0.33
CA LEU A 16 -31.64 -18.27 -0.54
C LEU A 16 -32.17 -16.82 -0.57
N PRO A 17 -31.35 -15.84 -0.15
CA PRO A 17 -31.71 -14.44 -0.23
C PRO A 17 -32.13 -14.02 -1.66
N PRO A 18 -33.16 -13.19 -1.83
CA PRO A 18 -33.69 -12.83 -3.15
C PRO A 18 -32.63 -12.15 -4.03
N ARG A 19 -31.66 -11.45 -3.43
CA ARG A 19 -30.53 -10.84 -4.17
C ARG A 19 -29.63 -11.89 -4.83
N LEU A 20 -29.36 -13.02 -4.16
CA LEU A 20 -28.60 -14.13 -4.71
C LEU A 20 -29.41 -14.88 -5.76
N LEU A 21 -30.70 -15.14 -5.48
CA LEU A 21 -31.60 -15.76 -6.45
C LEU A 21 -31.72 -14.96 -7.75
N HIS A 22 -31.91 -13.63 -7.65
CA HIS A 22 -31.94 -12.75 -8.81
C HIS A 22 -30.61 -12.74 -9.57
N PHE A 23 -29.49 -12.82 -8.85
CA PHE A 23 -28.18 -12.93 -9.48
C PHE A 23 -28.07 -14.24 -10.28
N PHE A 24 -28.34 -15.38 -9.68
CA PHE A 24 -28.24 -16.69 -10.34
C PHE A 24 -29.26 -16.86 -11.47
N LYS A 25 -30.47 -16.32 -11.33
CA LYS A 25 -31.45 -16.26 -12.42
C LYS A 25 -30.93 -15.50 -13.64
N ARG A 26 -30.18 -14.42 -13.39
CA ARG A 26 -29.65 -13.53 -14.42
C ARG A 26 -28.31 -14.03 -15.00
N PHE A 27 -27.51 -14.67 -14.17
CA PHE A 27 -26.16 -15.17 -14.43
C PHE A 27 -26.02 -16.60 -13.91
N PRO A 28 -26.60 -17.59 -14.61
CA PRO A 28 -26.49 -18.99 -14.19
C PRO A 28 -25.02 -19.45 -14.31
N PRO A 29 -24.46 -20.08 -13.27
CA PRO A 29 -23.12 -20.65 -13.31
C PRO A 29 -23.09 -21.89 -14.23
N PRO A 30 -21.94 -22.19 -14.85
CA PRO A 30 -21.82 -23.31 -15.78
C PRO A 30 -22.11 -24.66 -15.13
N GLN A 31 -21.86 -24.81 -13.83
CA GLN A 31 -22.20 -26.05 -13.09
C GLN A 31 -23.70 -26.35 -13.08
N LEU A 32 -24.55 -25.31 -13.00
CA LEU A 32 -25.99 -25.47 -13.07
C LEU A 32 -26.47 -25.66 -14.51
N SER A 33 -25.78 -25.06 -15.49
CA SER A 33 -26.12 -25.22 -16.91
C SER A 33 -25.68 -26.58 -17.49
N ALA A 34 -24.52 -27.10 -17.09
CA ALA A 34 -23.98 -28.36 -17.60
C ALA A 34 -24.77 -29.58 -17.12
N SER A 35 -25.35 -29.52 -15.91
CA SER A 35 -26.22 -30.58 -15.39
C SER A 35 -27.53 -30.73 -16.19
N ALA A 36 -27.96 -29.68 -16.91
CA ALA A 36 -29.08 -29.77 -17.85
C ALA A 36 -28.70 -30.43 -19.19
N SER A 37 -27.41 -30.69 -19.44
CA SER A 37 -26.89 -31.20 -20.73
C SER A 37 -26.37 -32.63 -20.67
N THR A 38 -26.42 -33.32 -19.52
CA THR A 38 -26.04 -34.75 -19.41
C THR A 38 -27.12 -35.69 -19.96
N THR A 39 -27.35 -35.59 -21.27
CA THR A 39 -27.62 -36.71 -22.16
C THR A 39 -26.77 -36.53 -23.41
N THR A 40 -25.45 -36.69 -23.29
CA THR A 40 -24.58 -37.38 -24.26
C THR A 40 -23.12 -37.24 -23.84
N THR A 41 -22.45 -38.38 -23.86
CA THR A 41 -21.02 -38.60 -23.72
C THR A 41 -20.23 -37.89 -24.84
N THR A 42 -18.96 -37.59 -24.54
CA THR A 42 -17.83 -37.36 -25.48
C THR A 42 -17.27 -35.94 -25.49
N SER A 43 -15.96 -35.88 -25.26
CA SER A 43 -15.10 -34.71 -25.31
C SER A 43 -14.97 -34.18 -26.73
N GLU A 44 -15.65 -33.08 -27.04
CA GLU A 44 -15.31 -32.14 -28.11
C GLU A 44 -16.08 -30.82 -27.90
N PRO A 45 -15.60 -29.68 -28.41
CA PRO A 45 -16.19 -28.39 -28.10
C PRO A 45 -17.58 -28.27 -28.75
N PRO A 46 -18.66 -28.06 -27.98
CA PRO A 46 -19.99 -27.99 -28.58
C PRO A 46 -20.20 -26.60 -29.21
N THR A 47 -20.03 -26.52 -30.52
CA THR A 47 -20.67 -25.50 -31.35
C THR A 47 -22.14 -25.85 -31.56
N THR A 48 -23.00 -24.99 -31.03
CA THR A 48 -24.38 -24.67 -31.48
C THR A 48 -25.55 -25.49 -30.89
N THR A 49 -26.47 -24.75 -30.26
CA THR A 49 -27.85 -25.11 -29.88
C THR A 49 -28.10 -25.73 -28.49
N ALA A 50 -27.59 -25.07 -27.45
CA ALA A 50 -28.27 -24.92 -26.17
C ALA A 50 -28.14 -23.45 -25.80
N ASN A 51 -29.24 -22.77 -25.41
CA ASN A 51 -29.31 -21.32 -25.17
C ASN A 51 -27.95 -20.73 -24.78
N PRO A 52 -27.28 -19.95 -25.66
CA PRO A 52 -25.97 -19.41 -25.33
C PRO A 52 -26.11 -18.64 -24.02
N PRO A 53 -25.13 -18.72 -23.09
CA PRO A 53 -25.16 -17.85 -21.93
C PRO A 53 -25.34 -16.43 -22.48
N ARG A 54 -26.45 -15.77 -22.12
CA ARG A 54 -26.82 -14.46 -22.69
C ARG A 54 -25.72 -13.41 -22.51
N TRP A 55 -24.74 -13.69 -21.66
CA TRP A 55 -23.58 -12.90 -21.34
C TRP A 55 -22.32 -13.73 -21.64
N LYS A 56 -21.47 -13.22 -22.55
CA LYS A 56 -20.15 -13.80 -22.85
C LYS A 56 -19.08 -13.38 -21.82
N THR A 57 -19.37 -12.37 -21.00
CA THR A 57 -18.39 -11.71 -20.14
C THR A 57 -18.80 -11.73 -18.68
N ASN A 58 -17.84 -12.02 -17.79
CA ASN A 58 -18.04 -12.02 -16.34
C ASN A 58 -18.68 -10.70 -15.85
N PRO A 59 -19.82 -10.75 -15.12
CA PRO A 59 -20.55 -9.55 -14.69
C PRO A 59 -19.82 -8.70 -13.64
N PHE A 60 -18.74 -9.22 -13.05
CA PHE A 60 -17.96 -8.57 -12.01
C PHE A 60 -16.72 -7.85 -12.54
N LEU A 61 -16.33 -8.09 -13.79
CA LEU A 61 -15.16 -7.47 -14.39
C LEU A 61 -15.58 -6.38 -15.38
N PRO A 62 -14.82 -5.28 -15.48
CA PRO A 62 -15.00 -4.32 -16.56
C PRO A 62 -14.70 -5.01 -17.90
N SER A 63 -15.45 -4.66 -18.94
CA SER A 63 -15.28 -5.21 -20.28
C SER A 63 -14.87 -4.12 -21.26
N LYS A 64 -13.95 -4.45 -22.18
CA LYS A 64 -13.56 -3.54 -23.25
C LYS A 64 -14.47 -3.79 -24.46
N ASN A 65 -15.07 -2.74 -24.99
CA ASN A 65 -15.80 -2.83 -26.24
C ASN A 65 -14.79 -3.06 -27.38
N PRO A 66 -14.90 -4.15 -28.18
CA PRO A 66 -13.94 -4.44 -29.22
C PRO A 66 -13.98 -3.46 -30.39
N SER A 67 -15.14 -2.83 -30.65
CA SER A 67 -15.30 -1.88 -31.76
C SER A 67 -14.84 -0.47 -31.38
N THR A 68 -15.28 0.04 -30.22
CA THR A 68 -14.97 1.42 -29.81
C THR A 68 -13.72 1.54 -28.94
N GLY A 69 -13.19 0.43 -28.42
CA GLY A 69 -12.06 0.39 -27.50
C GLY A 69 -12.34 0.92 -26.08
N HIS A 70 -13.56 1.41 -25.82
CA HIS A 70 -13.93 1.98 -24.52
C HIS A 70 -14.16 0.88 -23.47
N TRP A 71 -13.78 1.16 -22.23
CA TRP A 71 -14.06 0.27 -21.10
C TRP A 71 -15.43 0.54 -20.50
N HIS A 72 -16.26 -0.49 -20.45
CA HIS A 72 -17.50 -0.47 -19.71
C HIS A 72 -17.27 -0.89 -18.28
N SER A 73 -17.89 -0.16 -17.36
CA SER A 73 -17.98 -0.54 -15.94
C SER A 73 -18.60 -1.92 -15.78
N PRO A 74 -18.21 -2.70 -14.74
CA PRO A 74 -18.81 -3.99 -14.48
C PRO A 74 -20.32 -3.83 -14.20
N HIS A 75 -21.12 -4.83 -14.59
CA HIS A 75 -22.57 -4.84 -14.34
C HIS A 75 -22.92 -4.74 -12.86
N TYR A 76 -22.06 -5.26 -11.98
CA TYR A 76 -22.14 -5.06 -10.53
C TYR A 76 -20.93 -4.26 -10.06
N SER A 77 -21.18 -3.15 -9.37
CA SER A 77 -20.13 -2.36 -8.71
C SER A 77 -19.44 -3.16 -7.60
N LEU A 78 -18.21 -2.78 -7.24
CA LEU A 78 -17.43 -3.47 -6.20
C LEU A 78 -18.16 -3.59 -4.86
N ARG A 79 -19.04 -2.62 -4.52
CA ARG A 79 -19.93 -2.71 -3.35
C ARG A 79 -20.94 -3.84 -3.50
N ARG A 80 -21.67 -3.87 -4.63
CA ARG A 80 -22.68 -4.91 -4.90
C ARG A 80 -22.05 -6.30 -5.01
N GLN A 81 -20.84 -6.40 -5.55
CA GLN A 81 -20.05 -7.63 -5.55
C GLN A 81 -19.78 -8.08 -4.12
N ALA A 82 -19.28 -7.21 -3.26
CA ALA A 82 -18.99 -7.54 -1.86
C ALA A 82 -20.25 -7.98 -1.10
N ASP A 83 -21.40 -7.34 -1.32
CA ASP A 83 -22.68 -7.77 -0.75
C ASP A 83 -23.05 -9.19 -1.18
N LEU A 84 -22.93 -9.51 -2.47
CA LEU A 84 -23.20 -10.85 -2.99
C LEU A 84 -22.23 -11.90 -2.42
N PHE A 85 -20.94 -11.58 -2.33
CA PHE A 85 -19.94 -12.46 -1.73
C PHE A 85 -20.15 -12.67 -0.22
N ARG A 86 -20.62 -11.65 0.49
CA ARG A 86 -20.99 -11.80 1.91
C ARG A 86 -22.14 -12.80 2.06
N LEU A 87 -23.24 -12.61 1.33
CA LEU A 87 -24.37 -13.55 1.35
C LEU A 87 -23.97 -14.94 0.86
N ALA A 88 -23.16 -15.05 -0.20
CA ALA A 88 -22.72 -16.34 -0.72
C ALA A 88 -21.82 -17.10 0.28
N THR A 89 -21.05 -16.37 1.09
CA THR A 89 -20.26 -16.97 2.18
C THR A 89 -21.17 -17.47 3.30
N GLU A 90 -22.14 -16.65 3.73
CA GLU A 90 -23.11 -17.02 4.78
C GLU A 90 -23.95 -18.25 4.42
N HIS A 91 -24.33 -18.37 3.15
CA HIS A 91 -25.14 -19.49 2.65
C HIS A 91 -24.31 -20.62 2.02
N ASN A 92 -22.98 -20.59 2.12
CA ASN A 92 -22.05 -21.60 1.56
C ASN A 92 -22.21 -21.84 0.04
N VAL A 93 -22.64 -20.83 -0.71
CA VAL A 93 -22.82 -20.87 -2.19
C VAL A 93 -21.67 -20.17 -2.91
N LEU A 94 -20.53 -19.99 -2.23
CA LEU A 94 -19.39 -19.25 -2.75
C LEU A 94 -18.81 -19.88 -4.02
N SER A 95 -18.75 -21.21 -4.08
CA SER A 95 -18.22 -21.98 -5.23
C SER A 95 -18.98 -21.68 -6.53
N LEU A 96 -20.27 -21.34 -6.46
CA LEU A 96 -21.07 -21.01 -7.64
C LEU A 96 -20.87 -19.55 -8.13
N MET A 97 -20.11 -18.73 -7.40
CA MET A 97 -19.87 -17.34 -7.79
C MET A 97 -18.79 -17.21 -8.86
N PRO A 98 -18.95 -16.30 -9.84
CA PRO A 98 -17.86 -15.96 -10.76
C PRO A 98 -16.64 -15.38 -10.06
N ALA A 99 -15.47 -15.54 -10.65
CA ALA A 99 -14.23 -14.93 -10.17
C ALA A 99 -14.37 -13.40 -10.04
N SER A 100 -13.87 -12.83 -8.95
CA SER A 100 -13.94 -11.38 -8.69
C SER A 100 -12.79 -10.92 -7.80
N PRO A 101 -12.34 -9.66 -7.91
CA PRO A 101 -11.45 -9.04 -6.93
C PRO A 101 -11.97 -9.05 -5.48
N LYS A 102 -13.29 -9.24 -5.29
CA LYS A 102 -13.93 -9.28 -3.98
C LYS A 102 -14.08 -10.68 -3.39
N HIS A 103 -13.76 -11.73 -4.15
CA HIS A 103 -13.80 -13.12 -3.70
C HIS A 103 -12.89 -13.33 -2.48
N PRO A 104 -13.37 -13.96 -1.39
CA PRO A 104 -12.61 -14.11 -0.15
C PRO A 104 -11.33 -14.95 -0.34
N GLU A 105 -11.41 -16.09 -1.06
CA GLU A 105 -10.23 -16.94 -1.31
C GLU A 105 -9.16 -16.21 -2.13
N THR A 106 -9.54 -15.57 -3.23
CA THR A 106 -8.62 -14.78 -4.06
C THR A 106 -7.98 -13.63 -3.27
N LYS A 107 -8.70 -13.01 -2.33
CA LYS A 107 -8.13 -12.00 -1.43
C LYS A 107 -7.14 -12.60 -0.45
N ALA A 108 -7.44 -13.79 0.10
CA ALA A 108 -6.54 -14.49 1.01
C ALA A 108 -5.26 -14.93 0.29
N GLN A 109 -5.39 -15.56 -0.87
CA GLN A 109 -4.27 -15.95 -1.75
C GLN A 109 -3.37 -14.76 -2.05
N LYS A 110 -3.94 -13.63 -2.53
CA LYS A 110 -3.16 -12.41 -2.81
C LYS A 110 -2.45 -11.84 -1.58
N ARG A 111 -3.04 -11.97 -0.38
CA ARG A 111 -2.39 -11.54 0.86
C ARG A 111 -1.23 -12.45 1.25
N ILE A 112 -1.37 -13.76 1.03
CA ILE A 112 -0.31 -14.75 1.29
C ILE A 112 0.84 -14.56 0.29
N GLU A 113 0.51 -14.40 -1.00
CA GLU A 113 1.50 -14.27 -2.09
C GLU A 113 2.28 -12.96 -2.04
N HIS A 114 1.62 -11.85 -1.69
CA HIS A 114 2.21 -10.51 -1.81
C HIS A 114 2.50 -9.82 -0.48
N GLY A 115 1.94 -10.31 0.63
CA GLY A 115 2.13 -9.70 1.94
C GLY A 115 1.58 -8.27 2.06
N LEU A 116 2.06 -7.55 3.08
CA LEU A 116 1.77 -6.13 3.25
C LEU A 116 2.70 -5.30 2.35
N ARG A 117 2.12 -4.44 1.50
CA ARG A 117 2.90 -3.64 0.52
C ARG A 117 2.79 -2.13 0.75
N VAL A 118 2.41 -1.71 1.96
CA VAL A 118 2.30 -0.30 2.32
C VAL A 118 3.70 0.32 2.38
N LYS A 119 3.85 1.56 1.89
CA LYS A 119 5.16 2.22 1.89
C LYS A 119 5.66 2.42 3.34
N GLY A 120 6.87 1.96 3.62
CA GLY A 120 7.52 2.07 4.93
C GLY A 120 7.34 0.84 5.82
N THR A 121 6.14 0.28 5.91
CA THR A 121 5.81 -0.89 6.77
C THR A 121 5.63 -2.21 6.00
N GLY A 122 5.56 -2.15 4.68
CA GLY A 122 5.45 -3.33 3.84
C GLY A 122 6.74 -4.15 3.83
N GLU A 123 6.61 -5.40 3.43
CA GLU A 123 7.72 -6.35 3.32
C GLU A 123 8.82 -5.77 2.40
N GLY A 124 10.06 -5.78 2.89
CA GLY A 124 11.21 -5.19 2.20
C GLY A 124 11.26 -3.65 2.16
N GLN A 125 10.30 -2.93 2.77
CA GLN A 125 10.37 -1.47 2.92
C GLN A 125 10.99 -1.08 4.27
N ARG A 126 11.57 0.13 4.31
CA ARG A 126 12.06 0.75 5.55
C ARG A 126 11.33 2.04 5.83
N VAL A 127 11.02 2.26 7.11
CA VAL A 127 10.45 3.51 7.61
C VAL A 127 11.48 4.62 7.48
N LYS A 128 11.04 5.79 6.99
CA LYS A 128 11.93 6.95 6.77
C LYS A 128 12.48 7.55 8.06
N GLY A 129 11.70 7.49 9.15
CA GLY A 129 11.99 8.20 10.39
C GLY A 129 11.64 9.69 10.33
N LYS A 130 11.31 10.28 11.48
CA LYS A 130 11.01 11.71 11.60
C LYS A 130 12.30 12.53 11.37
N LEU A 131 12.15 13.82 11.05
CA LEU A 131 13.31 14.68 10.78
C LEU A 131 14.27 14.77 11.99
N TRP A 132 13.73 14.83 13.20
CA TRP A 132 14.55 14.92 14.42
C TRP A 132 15.31 13.61 14.70
N GLU A 133 14.71 12.43 14.47
CA GLU A 133 15.39 11.13 14.60
C GLU A 133 16.58 11.05 13.64
N ARG A 134 16.34 11.39 12.37
CA ARG A 134 17.37 11.37 11.32
C ARG A 134 18.52 12.35 11.56
N THR A 135 18.26 13.46 12.24
CA THR A 135 19.26 14.51 12.49
C THR A 135 19.83 14.48 13.91
N LEU A 136 19.31 13.64 14.80
CA LEU A 136 19.67 13.59 16.22
C LEU A 136 21.17 13.34 16.40
N GLN A 137 21.71 12.32 15.74
CA GLN A 137 23.13 11.95 15.86
C GLN A 137 24.04 13.11 15.42
N SER A 138 23.73 13.75 14.29
CA SER A 138 24.49 14.92 13.83
C SER A 138 24.39 16.11 14.80
N ARG A 139 23.22 16.33 15.42
CA ARG A 139 23.05 17.41 16.41
C ARG A 139 23.82 17.14 17.70
N LEU A 140 23.80 15.89 18.17
CA LEU A 140 24.56 15.47 19.37
C LEU A 140 26.07 15.59 19.13
N GLU A 141 26.55 15.18 17.96
CA GLU A 141 27.96 15.31 17.59
C GLU A 141 28.42 16.76 17.53
N MET A 142 27.62 17.64 16.90
CA MET A 142 27.93 19.08 16.90
C MET A 142 27.95 19.67 18.31
N ARG A 143 27.03 19.24 19.18
CA ARG A 143 27.03 19.66 20.59
C ARG A 143 28.28 19.16 21.31
N ARG A 144 28.69 17.91 21.10
CA ARG A 144 29.90 17.33 21.68
C ARG A 144 31.15 18.14 21.29
N GLN A 145 31.36 18.36 19.99
CA GLN A 145 32.51 19.11 19.47
C GLN A 145 32.53 20.57 19.97
N ALA A 146 31.37 21.22 20.05
CA ALA A 146 31.26 22.57 20.61
C ALA A 146 31.68 22.59 22.08
N MET A 147 31.29 21.60 22.89
CA MET A 147 31.68 21.51 24.30
C MET A 147 33.17 21.20 24.48
N GLU A 148 33.74 20.31 23.67
CA GLU A 148 35.17 19.97 23.70
C GLU A 148 36.05 21.17 23.32
N SER A 149 35.63 21.96 22.32
CA SER A 149 36.37 23.15 21.85
C SER A 149 36.10 24.43 22.67
N MET A 150 35.10 24.41 23.58
CA MET A 150 34.68 25.57 24.35
C MET A 150 35.78 26.15 25.27
N PRO A 151 36.58 25.34 26.01
CA PRO A 151 37.62 25.86 26.89
C PRO A 151 38.67 26.68 26.14
N ASP A 152 39.18 26.16 25.02
CA ASP A 152 40.15 26.84 24.16
C ASP A 152 39.61 28.13 23.58
N MET A 153 38.34 28.13 23.18
CA MET A 153 37.65 29.31 22.69
C MET A 153 37.59 30.40 23.77
N ILE A 154 37.25 30.02 25.01
CA ILE A 154 37.18 30.93 26.15
C ILE A 154 38.56 31.50 26.50
N GLN A 155 39.60 30.67 26.49
CA GLN A 155 40.99 31.11 26.72
C GLN A 155 41.38 32.18 25.69
N LEU A 156 41.19 31.90 24.40
CA LEU A 156 41.51 32.83 23.33
C LEU A 156 40.72 34.14 23.43
N TRP A 157 39.43 34.04 23.79
CA TRP A 157 38.58 35.21 23.99
C TRP A 157 39.06 36.09 25.17
N ARG A 158 39.54 35.47 26.26
CA ARG A 158 40.13 36.20 27.41
C ARG A 158 41.47 36.83 27.05
N GLU A 159 42.41 36.06 26.49
CA GLU A 159 43.76 36.51 26.10
C GLU A 159 43.74 37.72 25.18
N ARG A 160 42.73 37.81 24.31
CA ARG A 160 42.63 38.88 23.34
C ARG A 160 42.00 40.16 23.91
N GLY A 161 41.30 40.08 25.03
CA GLY A 161 40.60 41.20 25.67
C GLY A 161 39.11 41.26 25.35
N HIS A 162 38.39 40.15 25.56
CA HIS A 162 36.92 40.11 25.54
C HIS A 162 36.27 40.53 24.22
N GLY A 163 36.81 40.05 23.09
CA GLY A 163 36.21 40.23 21.76
C GLY A 163 36.93 41.22 20.83
N MET A 164 38.01 41.86 21.30
CA MET A 164 38.83 42.73 20.46
C MET A 164 39.44 41.97 19.28
N GLY A 165 39.07 42.30 18.03
CA GLY A 165 39.57 41.62 16.83
C GLY A 165 38.99 40.21 16.59
N TRP A 166 37.87 39.87 17.24
CA TRP A 166 37.08 38.68 16.94
C TRP A 166 36.32 38.85 15.63
N LYS A 167 36.45 37.90 14.70
CA LYS A 167 35.87 37.98 13.35
C LYS A 167 34.50 37.29 13.25
N ARG A 168 34.33 36.17 13.94
CA ARG A 168 33.21 35.24 13.74
C ARG A 168 32.24 35.26 14.92
N PHE A 169 31.22 36.10 14.84
CA PHE A 169 30.14 36.12 15.83
C PHE A 169 29.01 35.13 15.46
N PRO A 170 28.32 34.54 16.45
CA PRO A 170 27.14 33.71 16.18
C PRO A 170 26.13 34.50 15.35
N ARG A 171 25.76 33.97 14.19
CA ARG A 171 24.69 34.55 13.39
C ARG A 171 23.36 34.10 14.02
N GLY A 172 22.38 35.02 14.06
CA GLY A 172 21.00 34.72 14.49
C GLY A 172 20.32 33.72 13.55
N LYS A 173 18.98 33.76 13.42
CA LYS A 173 18.15 32.80 12.65
C LYS A 173 18.82 32.30 11.33
N GLY A 174 19.57 31.22 11.43
CA GLY A 174 20.41 30.67 10.36
C GLY A 174 20.91 29.30 10.80
N LYS A 175 21.08 28.39 9.83
CA LYS A 175 21.62 27.06 10.12
C LYS A 175 23.13 27.20 10.33
N MET A 176 23.57 27.05 11.58
CA MET A 176 25.01 26.93 11.89
C MET A 176 25.52 25.65 11.22
N GLY A 177 26.46 25.79 10.29
CA GLY A 177 27.14 24.67 9.65
C GLY A 177 28.21 24.08 10.57
N LYS A 178 28.79 22.93 10.18
CA LYS A 178 29.95 22.36 10.90
C LYS A 178 31.16 23.31 10.91
N GLU A 179 31.22 24.25 9.97
CA GLU A 179 32.29 25.25 9.83
C GLU A 179 32.14 26.44 10.79
N ASP A 180 30.97 26.56 11.43
CA ASP A 180 30.67 27.61 12.41
C ASP A 180 30.98 27.18 13.85
N VAL A 181 31.48 25.96 14.05
CA VAL A 181 31.97 25.48 15.36
C VAL A 181 33.45 25.87 15.50
N PHE A 182 33.83 26.45 16.63
CA PHE A 182 35.22 26.81 16.92
C PHE A 182 36.10 25.56 16.91
N LYS A 183 37.25 25.63 16.26
CA LYS A 183 38.23 24.53 16.23
C LYS A 183 39.60 25.09 16.67
N PRO A 184 40.24 24.48 17.69
CA PRO A 184 41.55 24.92 18.18
C PRO A 184 42.63 25.02 17.10
N ASP A 185 42.59 24.15 16.11
CA ASP A 185 43.59 24.16 15.01
C ASP A 185 43.42 25.36 14.06
N MET A 186 42.27 26.03 14.11
CA MET A 186 41.90 27.13 13.21
C MET A 186 41.73 28.46 13.95
N ARG A 187 42.49 28.69 15.04
CA ARG A 187 42.42 29.94 15.85
C ARG A 187 42.54 31.23 15.01
N HIS A 188 43.40 31.23 13.99
CA HIS A 188 43.63 32.36 13.06
C HIS A 188 42.40 32.71 12.19
N ALA A 189 41.48 31.76 11.98
CA ALA A 189 40.23 32.00 11.25
C ALA A 189 39.19 32.75 12.09
N TRP A 190 39.34 32.72 13.42
CA TRP A 190 38.39 33.30 14.38
C TRP A 190 38.81 34.68 14.89
N VAL A 191 40.12 34.98 14.87
CA VAL A 191 40.68 36.25 15.35
C VAL A 191 41.72 36.79 14.37
N HIS A 192 41.89 38.11 14.29
CA HIS A 192 43.03 38.70 13.56
C HIS A 192 44.34 38.34 14.28
N GLU A 193 45.29 37.72 13.56
CA GLU A 193 46.66 37.56 14.07
C GLU A 193 47.24 38.95 14.38
N ARG A 194 47.73 39.14 15.62
CA ARG A 194 48.52 40.34 15.93
C ARG A 194 49.82 40.21 15.14
N ALA A 195 50.22 41.25 14.41
CA ALA A 195 51.57 41.34 13.90
C ALA A 195 52.53 41.06 15.08
N ALA A 196 53.49 40.16 14.87
CA ALA A 196 54.51 39.87 15.88
C ALA A 196 55.10 41.20 16.36
N PRO A 197 55.29 41.42 17.68
CA PRO A 197 55.98 42.62 18.13
C PRO A 197 57.34 42.62 17.43
N GLY A 198 57.53 43.60 16.53
CA GLY A 198 58.79 43.79 15.82
C GLY A 198 59.90 43.90 16.86
N ASN A 199 60.91 43.07 16.69
CA ASN A 199 62.11 43.03 17.54
C ASN A 199 62.94 44.30 17.34
#